data_AF-A0A924C1M4-F1
#
_entry.id   AF-A0A924C1M4-F1
#
_cell.length_a   1.000
_cell.length_b   1.000
_cell.length_c   1.000
_cell.angle_alpha   90.00
_cell.angle_beta   90.00
_cell.angle_gamma   90.00
#
_symmetry.space_group_name_H-M   'P 1'
#
loop_
_entity.id
_entity.type
_entity.pdbx_description
1 polymer ?
#
loop_
_entity_poly.entity_id
_entity_poly.type
_entity_poly.pdbx_seq_one_letter_code
_entity_poly.pdbx_strand_id
1 'polypeptide(L)' 'FGLDYARTLEEWRNAFKEQLPRVRAQGFDDRFLRTWEFYLAYCEAGFRAGSIVVAQFTLEKT' A
#
# COMPACT_ATOMS: atom_id res chain seq x y z
N PHE A 1 2.51 -14.32 4.16
CA PHE A 1 1.67 -13.13 4.35
C PHE A 1 2.40 -11.80 4.21
N GLY A 2 3.52 -11.55 4.90
CA GLY A 2 4.23 -10.26 4.77
C GLY A 2 4.64 -9.93 3.33
N LEU A 3 5.31 -10.86 2.64
CA LEU A 3 5.69 -10.70 1.23
C LEU A 3 4.47 -10.61 0.29
N ASP A 4 3.39 -11.31 0.60
CA ASP A 4 2.13 -11.21 -0.15
C ASP A 4 1.55 -9.80 -0.02
N TYR A 5 1.61 -9.21 1.18
CA TYR A 5 1.15 -7.84 1.41
C TYR A 5 2.05 -6.79 0.73
N ALA A 6 3.37 -7.05 0.67
CA ALA A 6 4.27 -6.23 -0.14
C ALA A 6 3.86 -6.23 -1.62
N ARG A 7 3.54 -7.40 -2.19
CA ARG A 7 3.03 -7.52 -3.57
C ARG A 7 1.71 -6.76 -3.74
N THR A 8 0.78 -6.87 -2.80
CA THR A 8 -0.46 -6.10 -2.84
C THR A 8 -0.21 -4.59 -2.91
N LEU A 9 0.72 -4.06 -2.10
CA LEU A 9 1.07 -2.64 -2.10
C LEU A 9 1.75 -2.20 -3.40
N GLU A 10 2.57 -3.06 -4.00
CA GLU A 10 3.16 -2.84 -5.32
C GLU A 10 2.08 -2.74 -6.42
N GLU A 11 1.13 -3.68 -6.44
CA GLU A 11 0.00 -3.68 -7.38
C GLU A 11 -0.88 -2.43 -7.22
N TRP A 12 -1.17 -2.02 -5.98
CA TRP A 12 -1.90 -0.79 -5.71
C TRP A 12 -1.14 0.47 -6.14
N ARG A 13 0.18 0.51 -5.93
CA ARG A 13 1.00 1.64 -6.39
C ARG A 13 0.97 1.78 -7.91
N ASN A 14 1.04 0.66 -8.63
CA ASN A 14 0.98 0.66 -10.09
C ASN A 14 -0.40 1.12 -10.57
N ALA A 15 -1.48 0.58 -10.01
CA ALA A 15 -2.84 1.01 -10.33
C ALA A 15 -3.07 2.51 -10.01
N PHE A 16 -2.55 3.00 -8.88
CA PHE A 16 -2.63 4.41 -8.54
C PHE A 16 -1.95 5.31 -9.58
N LYS A 17 -0.76 4.91 -10.05
CA LYS A 17 -0.02 5.64 -11.10
C LYS A 17 -0.78 5.70 -12.42
N GLU A 18 -1.37 4.58 -12.83
CA GLU A 18 -2.19 4.49 -14.04
C GLU A 18 -3.46 5.36 -13.95
N GLN A 19 -4.01 5.54 -12.74
CA GLN A 19 -5.24 6.30 -12.52
C GLN A 19 -4.98 7.77 -12.11
N LEU A 20 -3.74 8.26 -12.12
CA LEU A 20 -3.41 9.64 -11.73
C LEU A 20 -4.29 10.72 -12.40
N PRO A 21 -4.64 10.64 -13.71
CA PRO A 21 -5.55 11.61 -14.31
C PRO A 21 -6.92 11.65 -13.62
N ARG A 22 -7.47 10.49 -13.23
CA ARG A 22 -8.74 10.40 -12.51
C ARG A 22 -8.63 10.85 -11.07
N VAL A 23 -7.51 10.60 -10.41
CA VAL A 23 -7.27 11.09 -9.05
C VAL A 23 -7.17 12.62 -9.05
N ARG A 24 -6.46 13.20 -10.03
CA ARG A 24 -6.42 14.67 -10.22
C ARG A 24 -7.81 15.26 -10.50
N ALA A 25 -8.62 14.58 -11.32
CA ALA A 25 -9.99 15.02 -11.60
C ALA A 25 -10.90 15.05 -10.36
N GLN A 26 -10.56 14.30 -9.31
CA GLN A 26 -11.27 14.36 -8.01
C GLN A 26 -10.86 15.58 -7.16
N GLY A 27 -9.89 16.39 -7.61
CA GLY A 27 -9.45 17.60 -6.92
C GLY A 27 -8.23 17.42 -6.01
N PHE A 28 -7.58 16.25 -6.04
CA PHE A 28 -6.36 16.01 -5.27
C PHE A 28 -5.14 16.72 -5.88
N ASP A 29 -4.36 17.38 -5.03
CA ASP A 29 -3.18 18.15 -5.41
C ASP A 29 -1.91 17.28 -5.51
N ASP A 30 -0.83 17.84 -6.07
CA ASP A 30 0.45 17.14 -6.21
C ASP A 30 1.04 16.70 -4.86
N ARG A 31 0.75 17.43 -3.79
CA ARG A 31 1.20 17.10 -2.45
C ARG A 31 0.55 15.80 -1.98
N PHE A 32 -0.75 15.65 -2.16
CA PHE A 32 -1.47 14.41 -1.88
C PHE A 32 -0.91 13.26 -2.72
N LEU A 33 -0.75 13.45 -4.04
CA LEU A 33 -0.27 12.39 -4.93
C LEU A 33 1.10 11.85 -4.52
N ARG A 34 2.04 12.74 -4.21
CA ARG A 34 3.38 12.38 -3.72
C ARG A 34 3.34 11.68 -2.37
N THR A 35 2.47 12.15 -1.47
CA THR A 35 2.31 11.53 -0.14
C THR A 35 1.75 10.12 -0.26
N TRP A 36 0.76 9.93 -1.14
CA TRP A 36 0.13 8.63 -1.36
C TRP A 36 1.06 7.63 -2.02
N GLU A 37 1.81 8.06 -3.04
CA GLU A 37 2.85 7.22 -3.65
C GLU A 37 3.93 6.85 -2.64
N PHE A 38 4.40 7.81 -1.84
CA PHE A 38 5.38 7.56 -0.79
C PHE A 38 4.85 6.55 0.25
N TYR A 39 3.61 6.72 0.69
CA TYR A 39 2.98 5.82 1.65
C TYR A 39 2.97 4.37 1.14
N LEU A 40 2.50 4.14 -0.09
CA LEU A 40 2.45 2.79 -0.67
C LEU A 40 3.85 2.17 -0.80
N ALA A 41 4.83 2.95 -1.28
CA ALA A 41 6.21 2.47 -1.43
C ALA A 41 6.91 2.21 -0.08
N TYR A 42 6.70 3.08 0.91
CA TYR A 42 7.26 2.94 2.25
C TYR A 42 6.71 1.69 2.96
N CYS A 43 5.40 1.49 2.91
CA CYS A 43 4.79 0.28 3.48
C CYS A 43 5.25 -0.99 2.76
N GLU A 44 5.35 -0.97 1.42
CA GLU A 44 5.90 -2.10 0.65
C GLU A 44 7.30 -2.47 1.16
N ALA A 45 8.18 -1.47 1.29
CA ALA A 45 9.53 -1.67 1.80
C ALA A 45 9.53 -2.23 3.23
N GLY A 46 8.64 -1.77 4.11
CA GLY A 46 8.51 -2.29 5.46
C GLY A 46 8.15 -3.78 5.51
N PHE A 47 7.22 -4.21 4.66
CA PHE A 47 6.87 -5.62 4.53
C PHE A 47 7.98 -6.47 3.88
N ARG A 48 8.68 -5.95 2.85
CA ARG A 48 9.82 -6.65 2.23
C ARG A 48 11.01 -6.78 3.18
N ALA A 49 11.27 -5.76 4.00
CA ALA A 49 12.35 -5.75 4.99
C ALA A 49 12.03 -6.56 6.24
N GLY A 50 10.78 -7.03 6.41
CA GLY A 50 10.35 -7.76 7.61
C GLY A 50 10.22 -6.89 8.86
N SER A 51 10.25 -5.55 8.73
CA SER A 51 10.01 -4.63 9.85
C SER A 51 8.53 -4.49 10.20
N ILE A 52 7.63 -4.91 9.29
CA ILE A 52 6.18 -4.97 9.47
C ILE A 52 5.68 -6.35 9.05
N VAL A 53 4.70 -6.89 9.77
CA VAL A 53 4.11 -8.21 9.49
C VAL A 53 2.58 -8.17 9.47
N VAL A 54 1.97 -9.06 8.69
CA VAL A 54 0.55 -9.39 8.76
C VAL A 54 0.41 -10.80 9.31
N ALA A 55 -0.44 -10.96 10.31
CA ALA A 55 -0.71 -12.24 10.96
C ALA A 55 -2.22 -12.52 10.93
N GLN A 56 -2.57 -13.80 10.83
CA GLN A 56 -3.94 -14.28 10.92
C GLN A 56 -4.01 -15.21 12.13
N PHE A 57 -4.92 -14.89 13.06
CA PHE A 57 -5.13 -15.67 14.28
C PHE A 57 -6.55 -16.23 14.26
N THR A 58 -6.67 -17.55 14.45
CA THR A 58 -7.94 -18.19 14.79
C THR A 58 -7.97 -18.40 16.29
N LEU A 59 -9.00 -17.89 16.95
CA LEU A 59 -9.19 -17.97 18.39
C LEU A 59 -10.40 -18.86 18.69
N GLU A 60 -10.21 -19.86 19.55
CA GLU A 60 -11.27 -20.73 20.04
C GLU A 60 -11.35 -20.63 21.56
N LYS A 61 -12.57 -20.60 22.08
CA LYS A 61 -12.81 -20.60 23.52
C LYS A 61 -12.97 -22.04 23.97
N THR A 62 -12.14 -22.47 24.91
CA THR A 62 -12.30 -23.76 25.61
C THR A 62 -13.53 -23.74 26.52
#